data_AF-A0A1F9CX73-F1
#
_entry.id   AF-A0A1F9CX73-F1
#
_cell.length_a   1.000
_cell.length_b   1.000
_cell.length_c   1.000
_cell.angle_alpha   90.00
_cell.angle_beta   90.00
_cell.angle_gamma   90.00
#
_symmetry.space_group_name_H-M   'P 1'
#
loop_
_entity.id
_entity.type
_entity.pdbx_description
1 polymer ?
#
loop_
_entity_poly.entity_id
_entity_poly.type
_entity_poly.pdbx_seq_one_letter_code
_entity_poly.pdbx_strand_id
1 'polypeptide(L)'
;MVRKENKMKETEDLITAQTGIIAEIETAFFDIPFGNSAFQIQNFIINAQYTPERAYRAIGLTISTKIKALKEAYYGLKKENIDIEELQEKIADPATGKYDKARAELEIEKKKENRNWGKKLVNDALAELECLYVAYKKLPKLTRAEFEAGERKHFEIKLKKQAAGITGALESIDNMNVDLLEQNQLKEK
;
A
#
# COMPACT_ATOMS: atom_id res chain seq x y z
N MET A 1 38.84 -17.95 15.29
CA MET A 1 38.22 -16.61 15.27
C MET A 1 38.50 -15.88 13.96
N VAL A 2 39.76 -15.69 13.57
CA VAL A 2 40.20 -15.01 12.33
C VAL A 2 39.45 -15.43 11.04
N ARG A 3 39.20 -16.73 10.80
CA ARG A 3 38.48 -17.22 9.61
C ARG A 3 36.99 -16.84 9.54
N LYS A 4 36.34 -16.59 10.69
CA LYS A 4 34.93 -16.13 10.74
C LYS A 4 34.83 -14.62 10.58
N GLU A 5 35.76 -13.87 11.18
CA GLU A 5 35.85 -12.41 11.03
C GLU A 5 36.13 -11.99 9.59
N ASN A 6 37.02 -12.71 8.88
CA ASN A 6 37.26 -12.44 7.46
C ASN A 6 36.02 -12.65 6.58
N LYS A 7 35.22 -13.69 6.84
CA LYS A 7 33.99 -13.95 6.07
C LYS A 7 32.90 -12.89 6.28
N MET A 8 32.78 -12.38 7.51
CA MET A 8 31.82 -11.32 7.81
C MET A 8 32.20 -10.02 7.10
N LYS A 9 33.48 -9.64 7.17
CA LYS A 9 34.00 -8.46 6.48
C LYS A 9 33.85 -8.56 4.95
N GLU A 10 34.18 -9.73 4.38
CA GLU A 10 33.93 -10.01 2.96
C GLU A 10 32.44 -9.84 2.57
N THR A 11 31.52 -10.22 3.47
CA THR A 11 30.07 -10.07 3.23
C THR A 11 29.65 -8.59 3.28
N GLU A 12 30.14 -7.83 4.25
CA GLU A 12 29.90 -6.38 4.36
C GLU A 12 30.44 -5.62 3.14
N ASP A 13 31.64 -5.96 2.67
CA ASP A 13 32.27 -5.38 1.49
C ASP A 13 31.46 -5.69 0.22
N LEU A 14 30.95 -6.92 0.08
CA LEU A 14 30.07 -7.31 -1.03
C LEU A 14 28.76 -6.52 -1.03
N ILE A 15 28.11 -6.35 0.13
CA ILE A 15 26.86 -5.59 0.24
C ILE A 15 27.12 -4.11 -0.11
N THR A 16 28.20 -3.54 0.42
CA THR A 16 28.58 -2.14 0.17
C THR A 16 28.89 -1.89 -1.30
N ALA A 17 29.55 -2.84 -1.98
CA ALA A 17 29.82 -2.76 -3.41
C ALA A 17 28.56 -2.77 -4.28
N GLN A 18 27.44 -3.30 -3.77
CA GLN A 18 26.16 -3.39 -4.50
C GLN A 18 25.20 -2.22 -4.22
N THR A 19 25.61 -1.25 -3.39
CA THR A 19 24.79 -0.07 -3.03
C THR A 19 24.26 0.69 -4.25
N GLY A 20 25.05 0.79 -5.32
CA GLY A 20 24.62 1.41 -6.58
C GLY A 20 23.47 0.67 -7.27
N ILE A 21 23.53 -0.67 -7.32
CA ILE A 21 22.47 -1.51 -7.91
C ILE A 21 21.20 -1.42 -7.05
N ILE A 22 21.33 -1.45 -5.72
CA ILE A 22 20.20 -1.32 -4.81
C ILE A 22 19.47 0.01 -5.04
N ALA A 23 20.21 1.12 -5.07
CA ALA A 23 19.65 2.45 -5.30
C ALA A 23 18.97 2.59 -6.68
N GLU A 24 19.56 1.99 -7.72
CA GLU A 24 18.97 1.96 -9.06
C GLU A 24 17.61 1.23 -9.05
N ILE A 25 17.55 0.06 -8.44
CA ILE A 25 16.31 -0.73 -8.31
C ILE A 25 15.27 0.03 -7.49
N GLU A 26 15.63 0.57 -6.33
CA GLU A 26 14.71 1.32 -5.48
C GLU A 26 14.10 2.52 -6.21
N THR A 27 14.92 3.22 -7.01
CA THR A 27 14.46 4.33 -7.84
C THR A 27 13.52 3.84 -8.95
N ALA A 28 13.90 2.78 -9.67
CA ALA A 28 13.11 2.24 -10.78
C ALA A 28 11.72 1.74 -10.34
N PHE A 29 11.62 1.18 -9.14
CA PHE A 29 10.37 0.66 -8.60
C PHE A 29 9.62 1.64 -7.70
N PHE A 30 10.15 2.85 -7.45
CA PHE A 30 9.55 3.79 -6.50
C PHE A 30 8.09 4.13 -6.86
N ASP A 31 7.80 4.37 -8.13
CA ASP A 31 6.46 4.72 -8.63
C ASP A 31 5.66 3.53 -9.16
N ILE A 32 6.27 2.34 -9.23
CA ILE A 32 5.57 1.13 -9.67
C ILE A 32 4.77 0.56 -8.49
N PRO A 33 3.43 0.54 -8.52
CA PRO A 33 2.63 0.17 -7.35
C PRO A 33 2.91 -1.27 -6.91
N PHE A 34 3.28 -1.48 -5.65
CA PHE A 34 3.32 -2.82 -5.05
C PHE A 34 1.95 -3.27 -4.56
N GLY A 35 1.03 -2.32 -4.36
CA GLY A 35 -0.38 -2.59 -4.14
C GLY A 35 -1.18 -2.68 -5.44
N ASN A 36 -2.44 -2.26 -5.41
CA ASN A 36 -3.26 -2.27 -6.61
C ASN A 36 -2.89 -1.09 -7.52
N SER A 37 -2.61 -1.36 -8.78
CA SER A 37 -2.59 -0.32 -9.82
C SER A 37 -3.98 0.29 -10.05
N ALA A 38 -4.03 1.47 -10.69
CA ALA A 38 -5.29 2.08 -11.11
C ALA A 38 -6.15 1.13 -11.96
N PHE A 39 -5.52 0.35 -12.85
CA PHE A 39 -6.19 -0.66 -13.64
C PHE A 39 -6.85 -1.75 -12.77
N GLN A 40 -6.14 -2.26 -11.76
CA GLN A 40 -6.68 -3.27 -10.86
C GLN A 40 -7.80 -2.71 -9.99
N ILE A 41 -7.67 -1.45 -9.52
CA ILE A 41 -8.72 -0.77 -8.77
C ILE A 41 -10.00 -0.68 -9.62
N GLN A 42 -9.90 -0.17 -10.84
CA GLN A 42 -11.06 -0.01 -11.71
C GLN A 42 -11.70 -1.37 -12.02
N ASN A 43 -10.92 -2.34 -12.49
CA ASN A 43 -11.49 -3.55 -13.06
C ASN A 43 -11.80 -4.63 -12.02
N PHE A 44 -10.94 -4.79 -11.01
CA PHE A 44 -11.02 -5.93 -10.10
C PHE A 44 -11.49 -5.56 -8.69
N ILE A 45 -11.54 -4.26 -8.36
CA ILE A 45 -12.19 -3.79 -7.14
C ILE A 45 -13.57 -3.23 -7.47
N ILE A 46 -13.67 -2.29 -8.41
CA ILE A 46 -14.91 -1.53 -8.67
C ILE A 46 -15.86 -2.32 -9.59
N ASN A 47 -15.45 -2.62 -10.82
CA ASN A 47 -16.30 -3.27 -11.82
C ASN A 47 -16.73 -4.68 -11.38
N ALA A 48 -15.90 -5.36 -10.58
CA ALA A 48 -16.22 -6.64 -9.98
C ALA A 48 -17.44 -6.62 -9.02
N GLN A 49 -17.93 -5.44 -8.63
CA GLN A 49 -19.06 -5.34 -7.69
C GLN A 49 -20.44 -5.27 -8.35
N TYR A 50 -20.59 -5.30 -9.67
CA TYR A 50 -21.87 -5.33 -10.44
C TYR A 50 -22.95 -4.28 -10.14
N THR A 51 -22.97 -3.65 -8.97
CA THR A 51 -23.90 -2.61 -8.56
C THR A 51 -23.16 -1.50 -7.82
N PRO A 52 -23.73 -0.28 -7.81
CA PRO A 52 -23.10 0.90 -7.23
C PRO A 52 -22.93 0.78 -5.72
N GLU A 53 -23.89 0.13 -5.07
CA GLU A 53 -23.93 -0.05 -3.62
C GLU A 53 -22.77 -0.94 -3.15
N ARG A 54 -22.56 -2.04 -3.86
CA ARG A 54 -21.46 -2.96 -3.56
C ARG A 54 -20.10 -2.35 -3.91
N ALA A 55 -20.02 -1.61 -5.02
CA ALA A 55 -18.83 -0.83 -5.39
C ALA A 55 -18.48 0.21 -4.32
N TYR A 56 -19.47 0.94 -3.81
CA TYR A 56 -19.29 1.92 -2.74
C TYR A 56 -18.69 1.30 -1.48
N ARG A 57 -19.20 0.14 -1.06
CA ARG A 57 -18.64 -0.61 0.07
C ARG A 57 -17.21 -1.08 -0.19
N ALA A 58 -16.93 -1.66 -1.37
CA ALA A 58 -15.60 -2.17 -1.71
C ALA A 58 -14.54 -1.05 -1.74
N ILE A 59 -14.89 0.10 -2.33
CA ILE A 59 -14.05 1.30 -2.30
C ILE A 59 -13.86 1.76 -0.85
N GLY A 60 -14.93 1.86 -0.05
CA GLY A 60 -14.86 2.29 1.34
C GLY A 60 -13.94 1.42 2.21
N LEU A 61 -13.99 0.10 2.06
CA LEU A 61 -13.09 -0.82 2.76
C LEU A 61 -11.63 -0.62 2.36
N THR A 62 -11.38 -0.42 1.07
CA THR A 62 -10.03 -0.22 0.55
C THR A 62 -9.46 1.13 1.02
N ILE A 63 -10.25 2.21 0.92
CA ILE A 63 -9.90 3.53 1.45
C ILE A 63 -9.57 3.45 2.95
N SER A 64 -10.40 2.77 3.75
CA SER A 64 -10.19 2.62 5.18
C SER A 64 -8.84 1.95 5.49
N THR A 65 -8.50 0.91 4.72
CA THR A 65 -7.20 0.21 4.83
C THR A 65 -6.03 1.14 4.52
N LYS A 66 -6.12 1.96 3.46
CA LYS A 66 -5.06 2.90 3.08
C LYS A 66 -4.91 4.04 4.09
N ILE A 67 -6.02 4.59 4.60
CA ILE A 67 -6.00 5.60 5.68
C ILE A 67 -5.31 5.03 6.93
N LYS A 68 -5.62 3.79 7.30
CA LYS A 68 -4.96 3.13 8.44
C LYS A 68 -3.46 3.01 8.21
N ALA A 69 -3.03 2.50 7.05
CA ALA A 69 -1.62 2.35 6.70
C ALA A 69 -0.88 3.71 6.74
N LEU A 70 -1.48 4.78 6.21
CA LEU A 70 -0.90 6.13 6.23
C LEU A 70 -0.77 6.69 7.65
N LYS A 71 -1.78 6.46 8.52
CA LYS A 71 -1.70 6.86 9.93
C LYS A 71 -0.63 6.08 10.69
N GLU A 72 -0.53 4.77 10.47
CA GLU A 72 0.51 3.94 11.06
C GLU A 72 1.90 4.40 10.63
N ALA A 73 2.09 4.69 9.33
CA ALA A 73 3.35 5.25 8.83
C ALA A 73 3.66 6.60 9.47
N TYR A 74 2.67 7.50 9.58
CA TYR A 74 2.85 8.82 10.20
C TYR A 74 3.33 8.73 11.66
N TYR A 75 2.65 7.93 12.49
CA TYR A 75 3.04 7.76 13.89
C TYR A 75 4.34 6.95 14.04
N GLY A 76 4.57 5.98 13.15
CA GLY A 76 5.84 5.24 13.07
C GLY A 76 7.02 6.16 12.83
N LEU A 77 6.94 7.05 11.83
CA LEU A 77 7.97 8.03 11.51
C LEU A 77 8.23 8.99 12.68
N LYS A 78 7.17 9.44 13.37
CA LYS A 78 7.30 10.28 14.56
C LYS A 78 8.04 9.57 15.68
N LYS A 79 7.69 8.31 15.95
CA LYS A 79 8.37 7.50 16.96
C LYS A 79 9.84 7.29 16.58
N GLU A 80 10.13 6.96 15.33
CA GLU A 80 11.50 6.80 14.86
C GLU A 80 12.33 8.07 14.97
N ASN A 81 11.74 9.26 14.80
CA ASN A 81 12.46 10.52 15.03
C ASN A 81 12.88 10.64 16.49
N ILE A 82 11.95 10.38 17.42
CA ILE A 82 12.24 10.39 18.86
C ILE A 82 13.34 9.37 19.18
N ASP A 83 13.23 8.15 18.67
CA ASP A 83 14.25 7.12 18.89
C ASP A 83 15.64 7.56 18.37
N ILE A 84 15.70 8.24 17.22
CA ILE A 84 16.97 8.76 16.68
C ILE A 84 17.51 9.88 17.57
N GLU A 85 16.67 10.79 18.03
CA GLU A 85 17.05 11.88 18.95
C GLU A 85 17.63 11.30 20.25
N GLU A 86 16.96 10.32 20.86
CA GLU A 86 17.47 9.62 22.07
C GLU A 86 18.82 8.93 21.82
N LEU A 87 19.01 8.30 20.66
CA LEU A 87 20.28 7.67 20.29
C LEU A 87 21.39 8.72 20.08
N GLN A 88 21.06 9.89 19.52
CA GLN A 88 22.00 11.00 19.35
C GLN A 88 22.44 11.58 20.69
N GLU A 89 21.52 11.75 21.64
CA GLU A 89 21.83 12.16 23.01
C GLU A 89 22.76 11.14 23.69
N LYS A 90 22.48 9.85 23.53
CA LYS A 90 23.34 8.77 24.06
C LYS A 90 24.76 8.82 23.48
N ILE A 91 24.92 9.14 22.20
CA ILE A 91 26.24 9.28 21.57
C ILE A 91 26.98 10.51 22.10
N ALA A 92 26.27 11.61 22.32
CA ALA A 92 26.83 12.85 22.85
C ALA A 92 27.29 12.72 24.31
N ASP A 93 26.68 11.83 25.10
CA ASP A 93 27.07 11.57 26.49
C ASP A 93 28.54 11.08 26.59
N PRO A 94 29.41 11.80 27.31
CA PRO A 94 30.79 11.37 27.57
C PRO A 94 30.91 10.07 28.36
N ALA A 95 29.90 9.70 29.15
CA ALA A 95 29.89 8.46 29.94
C ALA A 95 29.61 7.22 29.08
N THR A 96 29.06 7.37 27.87
CA THR A 96 28.79 6.26 26.96
C THR A 96 30.08 5.68 26.41
N GLY A 97 30.29 4.38 26.59
CA GLY A 97 31.46 3.67 26.09
C GLY A 97 31.53 3.61 24.56
N LYS A 98 32.74 3.53 23.99
CA LYS A 98 32.98 3.54 22.53
C LYS A 98 32.15 2.52 21.73
N TYR A 99 31.92 1.32 22.28
CA TYR A 99 31.14 0.28 21.60
C TYR A 99 29.63 0.55 21.64
N ASP A 100 29.15 1.22 22.69
CA ASP A 100 27.74 1.58 22.78
C ASP A 100 27.41 2.76 21.88
N LYS A 101 28.38 3.68 21.68
CA LYS A 101 28.29 4.72 20.64
C LYS A 101 28.20 4.09 19.24
N ALA A 102 29.10 3.18 18.91
CA ALA A 102 29.09 2.49 17.61
C ALA A 102 27.78 1.72 17.35
N ARG A 103 27.20 1.06 18.38
CA ARG A 103 25.88 0.42 18.26
C ARG A 103 24.76 1.42 18.03
N ALA A 104 24.79 2.55 18.72
CA ALA A 104 23.79 3.60 18.55
C ALA A 104 23.85 4.23 17.14
N GLU A 105 25.06 4.46 16.62
CA GLU A 105 25.28 4.93 15.24
C GLU A 105 24.70 3.96 14.21
N LEU A 106 24.98 2.66 14.35
CA LEU A 106 24.43 1.63 13.46
C LEU A 106 22.90 1.54 13.52
N GLU A 107 22.30 1.67 14.70
CA GLU A 107 20.84 1.69 14.83
C GLU A 107 20.22 2.95 14.22
N ILE A 108 20.89 4.10 14.28
CA ILE A 108 20.47 5.31 13.56
C ILE A 108 20.51 5.08 12.06
N GLU A 109 21.59 4.50 11.52
CA GLU A 109 21.73 4.19 10.09
C GLU A 109 20.61 3.24 9.62
N LYS A 110 20.39 2.15 10.36
CA LYS A 110 19.32 1.19 10.07
C LYS A 110 17.93 1.84 10.10
N LYS A 111 17.65 2.72 11.08
CA LYS A 111 16.39 3.47 11.13
C LYS A 111 16.23 4.39 9.92
N LYS A 112 17.31 5.07 9.49
CA LYS A 112 17.28 5.93 8.29
C LYS A 112 17.03 5.10 7.02
N GLU A 113 17.65 3.94 6.89
CA GLU A 113 17.45 3.06 5.74
C GLU A 113 16.01 2.55 5.65
N ASN A 114 15.44 2.10 6.78
CA ASN A 114 14.04 1.65 6.84
C ASN A 114 13.03 2.73 6.39
N ARG A 115 13.39 4.02 6.49
CA ARG A 115 12.54 5.12 5.99
C ARG A 115 12.42 5.11 4.47
N ASN A 116 13.40 4.64 3.73
CA ASN A 116 13.33 4.56 2.27
C ASN A 116 12.22 3.59 1.85
N TRP A 117 12.18 2.41 2.45
CA TRP A 117 11.07 1.47 2.30
C TRP A 117 9.73 2.06 2.77
N GLY A 118 9.72 2.73 3.92
CA GLY A 118 8.54 3.42 4.42
C GLY A 118 7.98 4.46 3.45
N LYS A 119 8.84 5.28 2.83
CA LYS A 119 8.45 6.27 1.81
C LYS A 119 7.78 5.60 0.61
N LYS A 120 8.33 4.48 0.13
CA LYS A 120 7.74 3.70 -0.95
C LYS A 120 6.33 3.21 -0.59
N LEU A 121 6.15 2.61 0.59
CA LEU A 121 4.83 2.16 1.03
C LEU A 121 3.82 3.31 1.19
N VAL A 122 4.29 4.48 1.64
CA VAL A 122 3.47 5.69 1.70
C VAL A 122 3.09 6.17 0.30
N ASN A 123 4.04 6.18 -0.65
CA ASN A 123 3.79 6.54 -2.06
C ASN A 123 2.67 5.68 -2.65
N ASP A 124 2.78 4.36 -2.49
CA ASP A 124 1.78 3.40 -2.99
C ASP A 124 0.41 3.62 -2.34
N ALA A 125 0.39 3.81 -1.01
CA ALA A 125 -0.86 4.03 -0.30
C ALA A 125 -1.55 5.33 -0.71
N LEU A 126 -0.79 6.39 -1.01
CA LEU A 126 -1.31 7.66 -1.51
C LEU A 126 -1.84 7.53 -2.93
N ALA A 127 -1.09 6.90 -3.83
CA ALA A 127 -1.51 6.70 -5.22
C ALA A 127 -2.81 5.88 -5.32
N GLU A 128 -2.92 4.80 -4.53
CA GLU A 128 -4.16 4.02 -4.45
C GLU A 128 -5.32 4.85 -3.88
N LEU A 129 -5.06 5.62 -2.81
CA LEU A 129 -6.07 6.45 -2.17
C LEU A 129 -6.60 7.53 -3.12
N GLU A 130 -5.75 8.13 -3.94
CA GLU A 130 -6.14 9.11 -4.95
C GLU A 130 -7.09 8.49 -5.99
N CYS A 131 -6.73 7.34 -6.54
CA CYS A 131 -7.57 6.61 -7.50
C CYS A 131 -8.95 6.27 -6.87
N LEU A 132 -8.93 5.73 -5.66
CA LEU A 132 -10.15 5.35 -4.93
C LEU A 132 -11.01 6.57 -4.58
N TYR A 133 -10.39 7.71 -4.26
CA TYR A 133 -11.09 8.94 -3.93
C TYR A 133 -11.83 9.50 -5.15
N VAL A 134 -11.21 9.48 -6.33
CA VAL A 134 -11.87 9.85 -7.59
C VAL A 134 -13.10 8.97 -7.83
N ALA A 135 -12.97 7.65 -7.68
CA ALA A 135 -14.10 6.73 -7.83
C ALA A 135 -15.19 6.94 -6.78
N TYR A 136 -14.80 7.12 -5.51
CA TYR A 136 -15.71 7.42 -4.39
C TYR A 136 -16.55 8.68 -4.62
N LYS A 137 -15.97 9.70 -5.27
CA LYS A 137 -16.67 10.95 -5.60
C LYS A 137 -17.71 10.79 -6.71
N LYS A 138 -17.58 9.77 -7.55
CA LYS A 138 -18.54 9.45 -8.63
C LYS A 138 -19.72 8.59 -8.18
N LEU A 139 -19.67 8.01 -6.98
CA LEU A 139 -20.74 7.16 -6.45
C LEU A 139 -21.67 7.91 -5.49
N PRO A 140 -22.97 7.54 -5.48
CA PRO A 140 -23.92 8.10 -4.52
C PRO A 140 -23.50 7.80 -3.09
N LYS A 141 -23.81 8.72 -2.17
CA LYS A 141 -23.61 8.49 -0.73
C LYS A 141 -24.79 7.70 -0.21
N LEU A 142 -24.53 6.43 0.10
CA LEU A 142 -25.56 5.49 0.51
C LEU A 142 -25.64 5.39 2.02
N THR A 143 -26.87 5.36 2.51
CA THR A 143 -27.20 4.89 3.85
C THR A 143 -27.05 3.38 3.93
N ARG A 144 -27.02 2.85 5.17
CA ARG A 144 -27.04 1.40 5.39
C ARG A 144 -28.26 0.74 4.75
N ALA A 145 -29.44 1.36 4.87
CA ALA A 145 -30.68 0.79 4.33
C ALA A 145 -30.65 0.69 2.80
N GLU A 146 -30.16 1.72 2.11
CA GLU A 146 -30.00 1.71 0.64
C GLU A 146 -28.98 0.67 0.18
N PHE A 147 -27.88 0.52 0.93
CA PHE A 147 -26.91 -0.55 0.66
C PHE A 147 -27.53 -1.94 0.77
N GLU A 148 -28.22 -2.25 1.88
CA GLU A 148 -28.84 -3.55 2.12
C GLU A 148 -29.93 -3.87 1.08
N ALA A 149 -30.67 -2.85 0.62
CA ALA A 149 -31.66 -3.00 -0.45
C ALA A 149 -31.01 -3.39 -1.79
N GLY A 150 -29.78 -2.92 -2.06
CA GLY A 150 -29.02 -3.22 -3.28
C GLY A 150 -28.35 -4.59 -3.30
N GLU A 151 -28.10 -5.22 -2.13
CA GLU A 151 -27.33 -6.47 -2.05
C GLU A 151 -27.99 -7.62 -2.81
N ARG A 152 -29.32 -7.75 -2.74
CA ARG A 152 -30.04 -8.80 -3.50
C ARG A 152 -29.74 -8.71 -5.00
N LYS A 153 -29.76 -7.50 -5.55
CA LYS A 153 -29.51 -7.27 -6.98
C LYS A 153 -28.08 -7.64 -7.36
N HIS A 154 -27.09 -7.28 -6.54
CA HIS A 154 -25.69 -7.66 -6.76
C HIS A 154 -25.54 -9.18 -6.87
N PHE A 155 -26.04 -9.91 -5.87
CA PHE A 155 -25.90 -11.36 -5.85
C PHE A 155 -26.73 -12.04 -6.95
N GLU A 156 -27.89 -11.51 -7.29
CA GLU A 156 -28.67 -12.04 -8.42
C GLU A 156 -27.91 -11.92 -9.75
N ILE A 157 -27.29 -10.78 -10.04
CA ILE A 157 -26.45 -10.60 -11.24
C ILE A 157 -25.27 -11.56 -11.21
N LYS A 158 -24.57 -11.63 -10.08
CA LYS A 158 -23.40 -12.49 -9.89
C LYS A 158 -23.76 -13.96 -10.13
N LEU A 159 -24.77 -14.47 -9.45
CA LEU A 159 -25.17 -15.88 -9.52
C LEU A 159 -25.71 -16.23 -10.91
N LYS A 160 -26.42 -15.32 -11.59
CA LYS A 160 -26.85 -15.52 -12.99
C LYS A 160 -25.65 -15.63 -13.94
N LYS A 161 -24.64 -14.76 -13.81
CA LYS A 161 -23.41 -14.85 -14.59
C LYS A 161 -22.68 -16.18 -14.34
N GLN A 162 -22.59 -16.59 -13.08
CA GLN A 162 -21.97 -17.87 -12.71
C GLN A 162 -22.72 -19.07 -13.29
N ALA A 163 -24.05 -19.07 -13.21
CA ALA A 163 -24.88 -20.11 -13.82
C ALA A 163 -24.75 -20.16 -15.35
N ALA A 164 -24.46 -19.03 -15.99
CA ALA A 164 -24.15 -18.93 -17.41
C ALA A 164 -22.69 -19.30 -17.77
N GLY A 165 -21.88 -19.74 -16.80
CA GLY A 165 -20.49 -20.11 -17.00
C GLY A 165 -19.50 -18.93 -17.03
N ILE A 166 -19.97 -17.69 -16.84
CA ILE A 166 -19.12 -16.49 -16.77
C ILE A 166 -18.52 -16.42 -15.36
N THR A 167 -17.40 -17.10 -15.17
CA THR A 167 -16.70 -17.22 -13.89
C THR A 167 -15.19 -17.11 -14.08
N GLY A 168 -14.47 -16.75 -12.99
CA GLY A 168 -13.01 -16.74 -13.00
C GLY A 168 -12.46 -15.79 -14.07
N ALA A 169 -11.68 -16.32 -15.02
CA ALA A 169 -11.06 -15.52 -16.07
C ALA A 169 -12.09 -14.81 -16.97
N LEU A 170 -13.22 -15.45 -17.29
CA LEU A 170 -14.27 -14.83 -18.11
C LEU A 170 -14.94 -13.67 -17.38
N GLU A 171 -15.13 -13.79 -16.07
CA GLU A 171 -15.63 -12.71 -15.22
C GLU A 171 -14.62 -11.55 -15.15
N SER A 172 -13.32 -11.84 -15.03
CA SER A 172 -12.29 -10.80 -15.07
C SER A 172 -12.23 -10.05 -16.39
N ILE A 173 -12.35 -10.76 -17.52
CA ILE A 173 -12.41 -10.15 -18.86
C ILE A 173 -13.66 -9.28 -18.99
N ASP A 174 -14.81 -9.74 -18.51
CA ASP A 174 -16.05 -8.97 -18.54
C ASP A 174 -15.92 -7.67 -17.72
N ASN A 175 -15.31 -7.74 -16.54
CA ASN A 175 -15.06 -6.57 -15.69
C ASN A 175 -14.12 -5.53 -16.34
N MET A 176 -13.22 -5.96 -17.25
CA MET A 176 -12.35 -5.06 -18.00
C MET A 176 -13.07 -4.30 -19.13
N ASN A 177 -14.25 -4.78 -19.54
CA ASN A 177 -15.02 -4.23 -20.65
C ASN A 177 -16.30 -3.49 -20.20
N VAL A 178 -16.46 -3.30 -18.90
CA VAL A 178 -17.59 -2.59 -18.30
C VAL A 178 -17.06 -1.40 -17.53
N ASP A 179 -17.75 -0.25 -17.56
CA ASP A 179 -17.50 0.84 -16.62
C ASP A 179 -18.73 1.02 -15.72
N LEU A 180 -18.64 0.52 -14.49
CA LEU A 180 -19.71 0.63 -13.50
C LEU A 180 -19.95 2.08 -13.07
N LEU A 181 -18.93 2.94 -13.10
CA LEU A 181 -19.04 4.34 -12.69
C LEU A 181 -19.77 5.17 -13.75
N GLU A 182 -19.51 4.92 -15.04
CA GLU A 182 -20.23 5.59 -16.14
C GLU A 182 -21.72 5.17 -16.20
N GLN A 183 -22.01 3.90 -15.97
CA GLN A 183 -23.40 3.38 -15.98
C GLN A 183 -24.30 4.00 -14.89
N ASN A 184 -23.72 4.57 -13.84
CA ASN A 184 -24.48 5.25 -12.78
C ASN A 184 -24.82 6.69 -13.12
N GLN A 185 -23.90 7.40 -13.78
CA GLN A 185 -24.13 8.79 -14.18
C GLN A 185 -25.28 8.93 -15.19
N LEU A 186 -25.58 7.87 -15.95
CA LEU A 186 -26.70 7.81 -16.89
C LEU A 186 -28.07 7.57 -16.22
N LYS A 187 -28.12 7.20 -14.94
CA LYS A 187 -29.39 7.00 -14.19
C LYS A 187 -29.82 8.23 -13.40
N GLU A 188 -28.96 9.24 -13.29
CA GLU A 188 -29.22 10.50 -12.60
C GLU A 188 -29.55 11.67 -13.55
N LYS A 189 -29.70 11.39 -14.86
CA LYS A 189 -30.22 12.34 -15.88
C LYS A 189 -31.59 11.88 -16.35
#